data_AF-A0A2I4AW46-F1
#
_entry.id   AF-A0A2I4AW46-F1
#
_cell.length_a   1.000
_cell.length_b   1.000
_cell.length_c   1.000
_cell.angle_alpha   90.00
_cell.angle_beta   90.00
_cell.angle_gamma   90.00
#
_symmetry.space_group_name_H-M   'P 1'
#
loop_
_entity.id
_entity.type
_entity.pdbx_description
1 polymer ?
#
loop_
_entity_poly.entity_id
_entity_poly.type
_entity_poly.pdbx_seq_one_letter_code
_entity_poly.pdbx_strand_id
1 'polypeptide(L)'
;MAKSLRSKWKRKMKAEKRKKNAPKELARLKQALSLDKKGEAEMADLQDIATVVPAEKIKKQTDVEMAGEEEDDGKMDLDNKRNPKTLLDKSGQYPVWMNQRQIKKLKAQRVTKKTGKVKKKKGIAW
;
A
#
# COMPACT_ATOMS: atom_id res chain seq x y z
N MET A 1 -26.52 -19.87 -14.67
CA MET A 1 -25.17 -19.48 -15.14
C MET A 1 -24.96 -17.98 -14.96
N ALA A 2 -23.81 -17.55 -14.43
CA ALA A 2 -23.50 -16.13 -14.33
C ALA A 2 -23.14 -15.53 -15.70
N LYS A 3 -23.44 -14.25 -15.91
CA LYS A 3 -23.06 -13.53 -17.14
C LYS A 3 -21.53 -13.34 -17.19
N SER A 4 -20.92 -13.63 -18.34
CA SER A 4 -19.50 -13.36 -18.62
C SER A 4 -19.14 -11.89 -18.38
N LEU A 5 -17.88 -11.65 -17.97
CA LEU A 5 -17.32 -10.31 -17.79
C LEU A 5 -17.40 -9.46 -19.06
N ARG A 6 -17.26 -10.10 -20.23
CA ARG A 6 -17.28 -9.46 -21.55
C ARG A 6 -18.69 -9.40 -22.15
N SER A 7 -19.72 -9.85 -21.43
CA SER A 7 -21.12 -9.73 -21.84
C SER A 7 -21.47 -8.26 -22.11
N LYS A 8 -22.22 -8.02 -23.20
CA LYS A 8 -22.68 -6.67 -23.58
C LYS A 8 -23.46 -6.00 -22.44
N TRP A 9 -24.31 -6.75 -21.73
CA TRP A 9 -25.07 -6.26 -20.59
C TRP A 9 -24.19 -5.74 -19.45
N LYS A 10 -23.20 -6.53 -19.01
CA LYS A 10 -22.31 -6.14 -17.91
C LYS A 10 -21.42 -4.95 -18.30
N ARG A 11 -21.01 -4.86 -19.56
CA ARG A 11 -20.26 -3.70 -20.08
C ARG A 11 -21.11 -2.43 -20.09
N LYS A 12 -22.36 -2.50 -20.56
CA LYS A 12 -23.32 -1.39 -20.57
C LYS A 12 -23.53 -0.83 -19.16
N MET A 13 -23.88 -1.69 -18.20
CA MET A 13 -24.08 -1.27 -16.80
C MET A 13 -22.81 -0.70 -16.14
N LYS A 14 -21.61 -1.19 -16.52
CA LYS A 14 -20.34 -0.60 -16.04
C LYS A 14 -20.12 0.80 -16.64
N ALA A 15 -20.46 1.02 -17.90
CA ALA A 15 -20.35 2.34 -18.52
C ALA A 15 -21.30 3.34 -17.86
N GLU A 16 -22.55 2.95 -17.60
CA GLU A 16 -23.52 3.76 -16.85
C GLU A 16 -23.01 4.08 -15.43
N LYS A 17 -22.44 3.09 -14.73
CA LYS A 17 -21.81 3.30 -13.43
C LYS A 17 -20.64 4.28 -13.50
N ARG A 18 -19.79 4.21 -14.53
CA ARG A 18 -18.68 5.16 -14.73
C ARG A 18 -19.18 6.58 -14.98
N LYS A 19 -20.25 6.77 -15.76
CA LYS A 19 -20.86 8.10 -15.96
C LYS A 19 -21.29 8.75 -14.63
N LYS A 20 -21.89 7.96 -13.73
CA LYS A 20 -22.32 8.42 -12.39
C LYS A 20 -21.14 8.71 -11.46
N ASN A 21 -20.10 7.87 -11.49
CA ASN A 21 -19.00 7.94 -10.52
C ASN A 21 -17.87 8.88 -10.95
N ALA A 22 -17.61 9.03 -12.25
CA ALA A 22 -16.54 9.87 -12.78
C ALA A 22 -16.52 11.29 -12.20
N PRO A 23 -17.63 12.07 -12.20
CA PRO A 23 -17.60 13.43 -11.65
C PRO A 23 -17.31 13.45 -10.14
N LYS A 24 -17.77 12.43 -9.40
CA LYS A 24 -17.56 12.34 -7.94
C LYS A 24 -16.11 12.06 -7.60
N GLU A 25 -15.50 11.10 -8.29
CA GLU A 25 -14.10 10.77 -8.05
C GLU A 25 -13.18 11.90 -8.54
N LEU A 26 -13.50 12.56 -9.67
CA LEU A 26 -12.73 13.70 -10.14
C LEU A 26 -12.73 14.86 -9.13
N ALA A 27 -13.87 15.18 -8.53
CA ALA A 27 -13.94 16.21 -7.49
C ALA A 27 -13.08 15.85 -6.27
N ARG A 28 -13.18 14.61 -5.77
CA ARG A 28 -12.36 14.15 -4.64
C ARG A 28 -10.86 14.18 -4.94
N LEU A 29 -10.48 13.75 -6.14
CA LEU A 29 -9.08 13.72 -6.55
C LEU A 29 -8.53 15.14 -6.73
N LYS A 30 -9.31 16.06 -7.28
CA LYS A 30 -8.92 17.48 -7.37
C LYS A 30 -8.80 18.15 -6.01
N GLN A 31 -9.70 17.83 -5.07
CA GLN A 31 -9.60 18.25 -3.67
C GLN A 31 -8.34 17.68 -2.99
N ALA A 32 -8.06 16.39 -3.15
CA ALA A 32 -6.87 15.75 -2.57
C ALA A 32 -5.56 16.34 -3.12
N LEU A 33 -5.53 16.65 -4.42
CA LEU A 33 -4.41 17.32 -5.06
C LEU A 33 -4.39 18.83 -4.80
N SER A 34 -5.36 19.37 -4.04
CA SER A 34 -5.56 20.80 -3.82
C SER A 34 -5.63 21.64 -5.10
N LEU A 35 -5.94 21.06 -6.27
CA LEU A 35 -5.98 21.77 -7.55
C LEU A 35 -7.19 22.69 -7.70
N ASP A 36 -8.26 22.45 -6.94
CA ASP A 36 -9.44 23.32 -6.89
C ASP A 36 -9.15 24.60 -6.07
N LYS A 37 -8.20 24.51 -5.15
CA LYS A 37 -7.49 25.68 -4.61
C LYS A 37 -6.40 26.01 -5.62
N LYS A 38 -6.76 26.68 -6.71
CA LYS A 38 -5.81 27.45 -7.53
C LYS A 38 -4.76 28.00 -6.55
N GLY A 39 -3.48 27.69 -6.78
CA GLY A 39 -2.36 27.86 -5.84
C GLY A 39 -2.06 29.29 -5.38
N GLU A 40 -3.08 29.99 -4.91
CA GLU A 40 -3.05 30.97 -3.85
C GLU A 40 -3.27 30.18 -2.54
N ALA A 41 -2.38 29.23 -2.26
CA ALA A 41 -1.97 29.16 -0.87
C ALA A 41 -1.41 30.55 -0.60
N GLU A 42 -1.98 31.24 0.39
CA GLU A 42 -1.55 32.54 0.88
C GLU A 42 -0.07 32.47 1.26
N MET A 43 0.81 32.55 0.26
CA MET A 43 2.22 32.87 0.42
C MET A 43 2.39 34.37 0.71
N ALA A 44 1.29 35.11 0.94
CA ALA A 44 1.30 36.46 1.47
C ALA A 44 1.61 36.43 2.98
N ASP A 45 0.95 35.56 3.75
CA ASP A 45 1.15 35.47 5.20
C ASP A 45 2.54 34.90 5.58
N LEU A 46 3.16 34.14 4.68
CA LEU A 46 4.54 33.65 4.84
C LEU A 46 5.61 34.67 4.39
N GLN A 47 5.27 35.65 3.55
CA GLN A 47 6.22 36.70 3.15
C GLN A 47 6.54 37.66 4.31
N ASP A 48 5.58 37.90 5.19
CA ASP A 48 5.78 38.74 6.38
C ASP A 48 6.58 38.03 7.49
N ILE A 49 6.61 36.69 7.49
CA ILE A 49 7.28 35.87 8.52
C ILE A 49 8.66 35.38 8.06
N ALA A 50 8.84 35.06 6.78
CA ALA A 50 10.07 34.49 6.25
C ALA A 50 10.62 35.31 5.07
N THR A 51 11.74 35.98 5.30
CA THR A 51 12.53 36.57 4.21
C THR A 51 13.25 35.45 3.45
N VAL A 52 12.97 35.33 2.15
CA VAL A 52 13.66 34.36 1.29
C VAL A 52 15.11 34.83 1.09
N VAL A 53 16.04 34.14 1.75
CA VAL A 53 17.48 34.38 1.59
C VAL A 53 18.00 33.63 0.35
N PRO A 54 18.69 34.30 -0.59
CA PRO A 54 19.24 33.66 -1.77
C PRO A 54 20.31 32.61 -1.43
N ALA A 55 20.37 31.54 -2.24
CA ALA A 55 21.18 30.34 -2.00
C ALA A 55 22.69 30.58 -1.82
N GLU A 56 23.22 31.69 -2.34
CA GLU A 56 24.63 32.08 -2.19
C GLU A 56 25.03 32.38 -0.75
N LYS A 57 24.08 32.79 0.11
CA LYS A 57 24.32 33.05 1.53
C LYS A 57 24.28 31.78 2.38
N ILE A 58 23.48 30.79 2.00
CA ILE A 58 23.34 29.51 2.71
C ILE A 58 24.62 28.67 2.57
N LYS A 59 25.25 28.64 1.39
CA LYS A 59 26.49 27.89 1.14
C LYS A 59 27.69 28.35 1.96
N LYS A 60 27.67 29.58 2.49
CA LYS A 60 28.73 30.12 3.36
C LYS A 60 28.55 29.75 4.83
N GLN A 61 27.38 29.27 5.23
CA GLN A 61 27.05 28.93 6.63
C GLN A 61 27.20 27.44 6.93
N THR A 62 27.25 26.56 5.91
CA THR A 62 27.33 25.10 6.09
C THR A 62 28.69 24.58 6.58
N ASP A 63 29.71 25.42 6.68
CA ASP A 63 31.02 25.04 7.24
C ASP A 63 31.08 25.12 8.77
N VAL A 64 29.99 25.51 9.45
CA VAL A 64 29.89 25.54 10.92
C VAL A 64 28.76 24.62 11.38
N GLU A 65 29.15 23.40 11.78
CA GLU A 65 28.52 22.49 12.75
C GLU A 65 26.99 22.29 12.69
N MET A 66 26.55 21.11 12.24
CA MET A 66 25.31 20.47 12.70
C MET A 66 25.58 18.99 13.01
N ALA A 67 25.93 18.75 14.27
CA ALA A 67 25.79 17.45 14.92
C ALA A 67 24.35 17.31 15.43
N GLY A 68 23.77 16.12 15.25
CA GLY A 68 22.57 15.67 15.95
C GLY A 68 21.26 15.91 15.21
N GLU A 69 20.71 14.87 14.58
CA GLU A 69 19.64 14.05 15.17
C GLU A 69 19.08 13.12 14.07
N GLU A 70 19.15 11.82 14.34
CA GLU A 70 18.54 10.77 13.52
C GLU A 70 17.01 10.85 13.66
N GLU A 71 16.32 11.33 12.63
CA GLU A 71 14.87 11.11 12.46
C GLU A 71 14.63 9.65 12.03
N ASP A 72 14.57 8.72 12.99
CA ASP A 72 13.97 7.38 12.82
C ASP A 72 12.44 7.49 12.90
N ASP A 73 11.83 8.27 12.01
CA ASP A 73 10.38 8.42 11.95
C ASP A 73 9.85 7.78 10.65
N GLY A 74 9.61 6.46 10.73
CA GLY A 74 9.01 5.72 9.61
C GLY A 74 9.44 4.28 9.42
N LYS A 75 10.06 3.64 10.41
CA LYS A 75 10.29 2.20 10.36
C LYS A 75 8.97 1.45 10.58
N MET A 76 8.21 1.29 9.51
CA MET A 76 7.12 0.29 9.45
C MET A 76 7.66 -1.02 10.02
N ASP A 77 6.90 -1.66 10.91
CA ASP A 77 7.26 -2.95 11.54
C ASP A 77 7.30 -4.03 10.44
N LEU A 78 8.39 -4.02 9.68
CA LEU A 78 8.76 -5.09 8.80
C LEU A 78 8.97 -6.26 9.73
N ASP A 79 8.12 -7.28 9.57
CA ASP A 79 8.17 -8.58 10.23
C ASP A 79 9.51 -9.31 9.93
N ASN A 80 10.64 -8.71 10.29
CA ASN A 80 12.02 -9.20 10.15
C ASN A 80 12.25 -10.45 11.02
N LYS A 81 11.25 -10.84 11.81
CA LYS A 81 11.24 -12.04 12.65
C LYS A 81 10.69 -13.26 11.90
N ARG A 82 10.20 -13.11 10.66
CA ARG A 82 9.61 -14.19 9.85
C ARG A 82 10.58 -14.74 8.80
N ASN A 83 10.60 -16.05 8.64
CA ASN A 83 11.37 -16.67 7.57
C ASN A 83 10.68 -16.43 6.21
N PRO A 84 11.36 -15.89 5.18
CA PRO A 84 10.75 -15.51 3.90
C PRO A 84 10.20 -16.71 3.10
N LYS A 85 10.73 -17.91 3.32
CA LYS A 85 10.28 -19.13 2.62
C LYS A 85 9.06 -19.77 3.29
N THR A 86 8.87 -19.54 4.59
CA THR A 86 7.81 -20.19 5.37
C THR A 86 6.77 -19.22 5.93
N LEU A 87 7.04 -17.91 5.92
CA LEU A 87 6.24 -16.87 6.57
C LEU A 87 5.92 -17.22 8.05
N LEU A 88 6.75 -18.05 8.69
CA LEU A 88 6.56 -18.43 10.08
C LEU A 88 7.39 -17.52 10.98
N ASP A 89 6.80 -17.12 12.10
CA ASP A 89 7.48 -16.49 13.23
C ASP A 89 8.38 -17.49 13.98
N LYS A 90 9.21 -16.99 14.91
CA LYS A 90 10.04 -17.80 15.83
C LYS A 90 9.21 -18.84 16.59
N SER A 91 7.96 -18.51 16.94
CA SER A 91 7.00 -19.39 17.62
C SER A 91 6.23 -20.32 16.66
N GLY A 92 6.52 -20.29 15.35
CA GLY A 92 5.85 -21.14 14.36
C GLY A 92 4.44 -20.69 13.95
N GLN A 93 4.06 -19.45 14.26
CA GLN A 93 2.76 -18.86 13.90
C GLN A 93 2.80 -18.19 12.52
N TYR A 94 1.66 -18.20 11.82
CA TYR A 94 1.47 -17.50 10.55
C TYR A 94 0.95 -16.07 10.80
N PRO A 95 1.15 -15.14 9.85
CA PRO A 95 0.65 -13.78 10.00
C PRO A 95 -0.88 -13.73 10.17
N VAL A 96 -1.37 -12.79 10.98
CA VAL A 96 -2.79 -12.64 11.29
C VAL A 96 -3.64 -12.34 10.05
N TRP A 97 -3.07 -11.61 9.08
CA TRP A 97 -3.73 -11.31 7.80
C TRP A 97 -3.85 -12.54 6.88
N MET A 98 -3.13 -13.63 7.18
CA MET A 98 -3.12 -14.81 6.33
C MET A 98 -4.36 -15.67 6.57
N ASN A 99 -5.15 -15.88 5.52
CA ASN A 99 -6.37 -16.67 5.61
C ASN A 99 -6.04 -18.16 5.88
N GLN A 100 -6.85 -18.82 6.72
CA GLN A 100 -6.78 -20.26 7.03
C GLN A 100 -6.61 -21.16 5.78
N ARG A 101 -7.25 -20.81 4.65
CA ARG A 101 -7.10 -21.57 3.39
C ARG A 101 -5.69 -21.50 2.81
N GLN A 102 -5.06 -20.33 2.87
CA GLN A 102 -3.69 -20.11 2.40
C GLN A 102 -2.69 -20.83 3.31
N ILE A 103 -2.91 -20.78 4.63
CA ILE A 103 -2.13 -21.53 5.62
C ILE A 103 -2.16 -23.04 5.30
N LYS A 104 -3.36 -23.61 5.07
CA LYS A 104 -3.53 -25.02 4.70
C LYS A 104 -2.81 -25.37 3.39
N LYS A 105 -2.81 -24.47 2.39
CA LYS A 105 -2.10 -24.66 1.11
C LYS A 105 -0.58 -24.70 1.29
N LEU A 106 0.00 -23.77 2.05
CA LEU A 106 1.44 -23.76 2.32
C LEU A 106 1.88 -24.99 3.12
N LYS A 107 1.10 -25.40 4.14
CA LYS A 107 1.35 -26.63 4.89
C LYS A 107 1.34 -27.86 3.97
N ALA A 108 0.36 -27.95 3.07
CA ALA A 108 0.30 -29.04 2.10
C ALA A 108 1.55 -29.07 1.19
N GLN A 109 1.95 -27.94 0.61
CA GLN A 109 3.15 -27.84 -0.23
C GLN A 109 4.44 -28.25 0.49
N ARG A 110 4.56 -27.98 1.79
CA ARG A 110 5.72 -28.42 2.58
C ARG A 110 5.73 -29.92 2.78
N VAL A 111 4.56 -30.50 3.10
CA VAL A 111 4.44 -31.96 3.26
C VAL A 111 4.79 -32.65 1.94
N THR A 112 4.28 -32.17 0.80
CA THR A 112 4.59 -32.76 -0.50
C THR A 112 6.07 -32.66 -0.86
N LYS A 113 6.75 -31.54 -0.53
CA LYS A 113 8.20 -31.40 -0.73
C LYS A 113 9.02 -32.32 0.18
N LYS A 114 8.57 -32.55 1.42
CA LYS A 114 9.28 -33.41 2.38
C LYS A 114 9.07 -34.90 2.12
N THR A 115 7.87 -35.33 1.75
CA THR A 115 7.52 -36.76 1.64
C THR A 115 7.33 -37.24 0.21
N GLY A 116 7.41 -36.35 -0.78
CA GLY A 116 7.11 -36.65 -2.20
C GLY A 116 5.65 -37.02 -2.47
N LYS A 117 4.83 -37.22 -1.44
CA LYS A 117 3.46 -37.73 -1.54
C LYS A 117 2.47 -36.58 -1.40
N VAL A 118 1.69 -36.35 -2.45
CA VAL A 118 0.53 -35.46 -2.40
C VAL A 118 -0.52 -36.10 -1.51
N LYS A 119 -0.77 -35.54 -0.31
CA LYS A 119 -1.93 -35.93 0.50
C LYS A 119 -3.19 -35.53 -0.27
N LYS A 120 -3.76 -36.49 -1.01
CA LYS A 120 -5.07 -36.35 -1.63
C LYS A 120 -6.06 -35.96 -0.53
N LYS A 121 -6.89 -34.94 -0.78
CA LYS A 121 -8.02 -34.69 0.10
C LYS A 121 -8.84 -35.97 0.10
N LYS A 122 -9.00 -36.62 1.26
CA LYS A 122 -10.04 -37.65 1.41
C LYS A 122 -11.34 -36.92 1.09
N GLY A 123 -11.91 -37.21 -0.08
CA GLY A 123 -13.23 -36.70 -0.44
C GLY A 123 -14.18 -37.20 0.64
N ILE A 124 -15.01 -36.30 1.15
CA ILE A 124 -16.23 -36.73 1.82
C ILE A 124 -16.99 -37.50 0.74
N ALA A 125 -17.08 -38.82 0.91
CA ALA A 125 -17.97 -39.66 0.13
C ALA A 125 -19.36 -39.48 0.74
N TRP A 126 -20.13 -38.60 0.10
CA TRP A 126 -21.57 -38.46 0.21
C TRP A 126 -22.02 -37.83 -1.10
#